data_AF-M7ZFQ6-F1
#
_entry.id   AF-M7ZFQ6-F1
#
_cell.length_a   1.000
_cell.length_b   1.000
_cell.length_c   1.000
_cell.angle_alpha   90.00
_cell.angle_beta   90.00
_cell.angle_gamma   90.00
#
_symmetry.space_group_name_H-M   'P 1'
#
loop_
_entity.id
_entity.type
_entity.pdbx_description
1 polymer ?
#
loop_
_entity_poly.entity_id
_entity_poly.type
_entity_poly.pdbx_seq_one_letter_code
_entity_poly.pdbx_strand_id
1 'polypeptide(L)'
;MGALGYSSSKPTLPKIIESADGRPHEMDVVAAMRNGEVLGRQTVLKSDHCPGCHNLNLPERVEGAPNFREIPGFSVYGVANPTVDGIRAVIQRVSTSKGNRPILWHNMREEPVIYIHGKPFVLREVERPYKNMLEYTGIGRDRVERMEARLKEDILREAERYDGAIMVIHETDNGEIFDAWENVNNEAVLTPLEVYKCLDSEGLPIKYARVPITDGKAPKSSDFDTVAFNVAAACKDAALVFNCQMGRGRTTTGTVIACLLRLRINNGRPIGMPAIQNNHEDTTDADYSSGEETMDHNGHLNSESWKPHTLTELHPRFDINDILLLRKITRLFDNGIECRQILDTVIDKCSALQNIRQAVLQYTKVINQQNMEPRVRRVALNRGAEYLERYLKLIAFSAYLGSEAFDGFCGQGETKISFKNWLQQRPEIQTMKWSIRLRPGRFFTVPDEHKATCQPSIVKARNGSVLGKGSILKMYFFPGQRRSSSMNFRGTPHVIKCSIWTTNLFVFEESPVGSGLRLEFPHLNILLKADLKYKKSVT
;
A
#
# COMPACT_ATOMS: atom_id res chain seq x y z
N MET A 1 -56.93 -12.65 10.41
CA MET A 1 -57.17 -11.36 9.71
C MET A 1 -55.91 -10.51 9.86
N GLY A 2 -55.16 -10.04 8.86
CA GLY A 2 -55.04 -10.26 7.42
C GLY A 2 -53.55 -10.03 7.09
N ALA A 3 -52.90 -10.87 6.29
CA ALA A 3 -52.63 -10.65 4.87
C ALA A 3 -51.82 -9.38 4.55
N LEU A 4 -50.49 -9.51 4.52
CA LEU A 4 -49.61 -8.79 3.59
C LEU A 4 -48.68 -9.83 2.95
N GLY A 5 -49.08 -10.32 1.78
CA GLY A 5 -48.32 -11.26 0.98
C GLY A 5 -47.12 -10.57 0.35
N TYR A 6 -45.93 -10.97 0.76
CA TYR A 6 -44.75 -10.87 -0.08
C TYR A 6 -44.69 -12.13 -0.93
N SER A 7 -45.08 -12.02 -2.20
CA SER A 7 -44.77 -13.06 -3.17
C SER A 7 -43.26 -13.19 -3.25
N SER A 8 -42.72 -14.36 -2.91
CA SER A 8 -41.34 -14.70 -3.24
C SER A 8 -41.24 -14.78 -4.76
N SER A 9 -40.83 -13.69 -5.42
CA SER A 9 -40.36 -13.77 -6.80
C SER A 9 -39.12 -14.65 -6.77
N LYS A 10 -39.22 -15.84 -7.39
CA LYS A 10 -38.04 -16.61 -7.77
C LYS A 10 -37.12 -15.64 -8.54
N PRO A 11 -35.81 -15.58 -8.24
CA PRO A 11 -34.92 -14.77 -9.05
C PRO A 11 -35.02 -15.27 -10.48
N THR A 12 -35.54 -14.43 -11.36
CA THR A 12 -35.51 -14.67 -12.80
C THR A 12 -34.03 -14.77 -13.17
N LEU A 13 -33.62 -15.97 -13.60
CA LEU A 13 -32.35 -16.19 -14.28
C LEU A 13 -32.22 -15.08 -15.35
N PRO A 14 -31.11 -14.32 -15.37
CA PRO A 14 -30.89 -13.38 -16.45
C PRO A 14 -30.99 -14.16 -17.76
N LYS A 15 -31.73 -13.62 -18.73
CA LYS A 15 -31.77 -14.19 -20.09
C LYS A 15 -30.33 -14.28 -20.56
N ILE A 16 -29.81 -15.50 -20.64
CA ILE A 16 -28.49 -15.77 -21.20
C ILE A 16 -28.59 -15.33 -22.66
N ILE A 17 -27.98 -14.20 -22.98
CA ILE A 17 -27.70 -13.86 -24.37
C ILE A 17 -26.56 -14.79 -24.73
N GLU A 18 -26.91 -15.96 -25.27
CA GLU A 18 -25.97 -16.95 -25.76
C GLU A 18 -25.18 -16.32 -26.91
N SER A 19 -23.86 -16.35 -26.78
CA SER A 19 -22.94 -16.03 -27.86
C SER A 19 -23.08 -17.06 -29.00
N ALA A 20 -22.46 -16.78 -30.15
CA ALA A 20 -22.40 -17.75 -31.26
C ALA A 20 -21.74 -19.09 -30.87
N ASP A 21 -20.96 -19.10 -29.78
CA ASP A 21 -20.32 -20.27 -29.15
C ASP A 21 -21.04 -20.79 -27.89
N GLY A 22 -22.26 -20.30 -27.58
CA GLY A 22 -23.10 -20.80 -26.47
C GLY A 22 -22.62 -20.42 -25.06
N ARG A 23 -21.65 -19.50 -24.95
CA ARG A 23 -21.05 -19.08 -23.67
C ARG A 23 -21.68 -17.78 -23.17
N PRO A 24 -21.78 -17.58 -21.84
CA PRO A 24 -22.20 -16.29 -21.28
C PRO A 24 -21.19 -15.17 -21.64
N HIS A 25 -21.70 -13.95 -21.80
CA HIS A 25 -20.89 -12.76 -22.08
C HIS A 25 -20.51 -11.94 -20.84
N GLU A 26 -21.27 -12.06 -19.76
CA GLU A 26 -21.10 -11.25 -18.55
C GLU A 26 -20.39 -12.05 -17.46
N MET A 27 -19.30 -11.51 -16.90
CA MET A 27 -18.58 -12.12 -15.78
C MET A 27 -19.50 -12.38 -14.57
N ASP A 28 -20.47 -11.52 -14.29
CA ASP A 28 -21.38 -11.71 -13.16
C ASP A 28 -22.21 -13.00 -13.30
N VAL A 29 -22.61 -13.35 -14.52
CA VAL A 29 -23.35 -14.58 -14.81
C VAL A 29 -22.45 -15.80 -14.64
N VAL A 30 -21.24 -15.77 -15.20
CA VAL A 30 -20.28 -16.87 -15.06
C VAL A 30 -19.87 -17.04 -13.60
N ALA A 31 -19.51 -15.95 -12.93
CA ALA A 31 -19.16 -15.90 -11.52
C ALA A 31 -20.26 -16.52 -10.66
N ALA A 32 -21.53 -16.15 -10.85
CA ALA A 32 -22.64 -16.71 -10.08
C ALA A 32 -22.78 -18.25 -10.19
N MET A 33 -22.35 -18.84 -11.31
CA MET A 33 -22.37 -20.29 -11.54
C MET A 33 -21.14 -21.02 -11.01
N ARG A 34 -20.09 -20.30 -10.59
CA ARG A 34 -18.87 -20.89 -10.02
C ARG A 34 -19.17 -21.66 -8.74
N ASN A 35 -18.45 -22.76 -8.57
CA ASN A 35 -18.58 -23.65 -7.42
C ASN A 35 -17.23 -24.25 -6.99
N GLY A 36 -16.12 -23.66 -7.45
CA GLY A 36 -14.78 -24.01 -6.98
C GLY A 36 -14.56 -23.61 -5.51
N GLU A 37 -13.57 -24.24 -4.88
CA GLU A 37 -13.19 -23.91 -3.50
C GLU A 37 -12.50 -22.56 -3.40
N VAL A 38 -11.72 -22.20 -4.43
CA VAL A 38 -10.97 -20.95 -4.52
C VAL A 38 -11.57 -20.07 -5.61
N LEU A 39 -11.85 -20.61 -6.79
CA LEU A 39 -12.58 -19.90 -7.86
C LEU A 39 -14.09 -20.10 -7.66
N GLY A 40 -14.64 -19.36 -6.69
CA GLY A 40 -16.04 -19.42 -6.26
C GLY A 40 -16.91 -18.27 -6.76
N ARG A 41 -18.15 -18.21 -6.25
CA ARG A 41 -19.25 -17.37 -6.76
C ARG A 41 -19.02 -15.85 -6.77
N GLN A 42 -18.06 -15.39 -5.98
CA GLN A 42 -17.76 -13.97 -5.79
C GLN A 42 -16.34 -13.64 -6.24
N THR A 43 -15.69 -14.55 -6.99
CA THR A 43 -14.31 -14.39 -7.39
C THR A 43 -14.13 -14.42 -8.90
N VAL A 44 -13.12 -13.68 -9.37
CA VAL A 44 -12.73 -13.55 -10.77
C VAL A 44 -11.23 -13.70 -10.92
N LEU A 45 -10.80 -14.10 -12.11
CA LEU A 45 -9.40 -14.05 -12.53
C LEU A 45 -9.18 -12.77 -13.30
N LYS A 46 -8.32 -11.90 -12.80
CA LYS A 46 -7.96 -10.66 -13.47
C LYS A 46 -6.51 -10.72 -13.93
N SER A 47 -6.21 -10.22 -15.12
CA SER A 47 -4.84 -10.03 -15.59
C SER A 47 -4.05 -9.25 -14.53
N ASP A 48 -2.94 -9.84 -14.11
CA ASP A 48 -2.05 -9.26 -13.11
C ASP A 48 -0.95 -8.41 -13.76
N HIS A 49 -0.79 -8.56 -15.07
CA HIS A 49 0.10 -7.79 -15.90
C HIS A 49 -0.70 -6.66 -16.58
N CYS A 50 -0.73 -5.47 -15.98
CA CYS A 50 -1.40 -4.31 -16.58
C CYS A 50 -0.39 -3.42 -17.34
N PRO A 51 -0.72 -2.89 -18.52
CA PRO A 51 0.21 -2.05 -19.29
C PRO A 51 0.70 -0.80 -18.55
N GLY A 52 -0.14 -0.22 -17.68
CA GLY A 52 0.22 0.89 -16.80
C GLY A 52 1.14 0.54 -15.62
N CYS A 53 1.55 -0.72 -15.46
CA CYS A 53 2.44 -1.12 -14.37
C CYS A 53 3.88 -0.63 -14.55
N HIS A 54 4.27 -0.18 -15.75
CA HIS A 54 5.65 0.20 -16.05
C HIS A 54 5.96 1.66 -15.71
N ASN A 55 7.00 1.88 -14.91
CA ASN A 55 7.56 3.20 -14.70
C ASN A 55 8.50 3.53 -15.87
N LEU A 56 8.06 4.45 -16.73
CA LEU A 56 8.79 4.85 -17.93
C LEU A 56 10.16 5.50 -17.63
N ASN A 57 10.39 5.95 -16.38
CA ASN A 57 11.65 6.59 -15.95
C ASN A 57 12.74 5.59 -15.56
N LEU A 58 12.46 4.28 -15.56
CA LEU A 58 13.51 3.29 -15.35
C LEU A 58 14.40 3.19 -16.60
N PRO A 59 15.74 3.13 -16.42
CA PRO A 59 16.68 3.17 -17.54
C PRO A 59 16.64 1.91 -18.40
N GLU A 60 16.21 0.79 -17.82
CA GLU A 60 16.22 -0.51 -18.47
C GLU A 60 14.80 -1.06 -18.60
N ARG A 61 14.53 -1.73 -19.72
CA ARG A 61 13.29 -2.44 -19.98
C ARG A 61 13.60 -3.88 -20.37
N VAL A 62 12.87 -4.80 -19.76
CA VAL A 62 12.90 -6.22 -20.11
C VAL A 62 11.47 -6.60 -20.48
N GLU A 63 11.29 -7.10 -21.70
CA GLU A 63 9.98 -7.47 -22.22
C GLU A 63 9.33 -8.55 -21.34
N GLY A 64 8.04 -8.41 -21.03
CA GLY A 64 7.32 -9.30 -20.11
C GLY A 64 7.76 -9.21 -18.65
N ALA A 65 8.69 -8.34 -18.28
CA ALA A 65 9.20 -8.17 -16.92
C ALA A 65 9.17 -6.69 -16.49
N PRO A 66 7.98 -6.13 -16.19
CA PRO A 66 7.84 -4.71 -15.93
C PRO A 66 8.62 -4.28 -14.69
N ASN A 67 9.06 -3.03 -14.68
CA ASN A 67 9.84 -2.45 -13.57
C ASN A 67 11.10 -3.23 -13.15
N PHE A 68 11.66 -4.04 -14.05
CA PHE A 68 12.96 -4.66 -13.84
C PHE A 68 14.03 -3.61 -13.56
N ARG A 69 14.87 -3.85 -12.55
CA ARG A 69 15.99 -2.98 -12.17
C ARG A 69 17.03 -3.73 -11.35
N GLU A 70 18.30 -3.39 -11.56
CA GLU A 70 19.42 -3.75 -10.69
C GLU A 70 19.62 -2.69 -9.60
N ILE A 71 19.96 -3.11 -8.38
CA ILE A 71 20.30 -2.18 -7.30
C ILE A 71 21.79 -1.81 -7.38
N PRO A 72 22.16 -0.51 -7.48
CA PRO A 72 23.54 -0.09 -7.69
C PRO A 72 24.52 -0.58 -6.61
N GLY A 73 25.52 -1.37 -7.02
CA GLY A 73 26.54 -1.94 -6.14
C GLY A 73 26.15 -3.28 -5.52
N PHE A 74 25.00 -3.86 -5.90
CA PHE A 74 24.52 -5.13 -5.38
C PHE A 74 24.10 -6.07 -6.52
N SER A 75 24.30 -7.38 -6.32
CA SER A 75 23.70 -8.41 -7.18
C SER A 75 22.25 -8.70 -6.75
N VAL A 76 21.47 -7.63 -6.63
CA VAL A 76 20.09 -7.64 -6.14
C VAL A 76 19.24 -6.92 -7.18
N TYR A 77 18.11 -7.52 -7.53
CA TYR A 77 17.23 -7.05 -8.59
C TYR A 77 15.79 -6.99 -8.08
N GLY A 78 15.04 -6.01 -8.58
CA GLY A 78 13.60 -5.88 -8.34
C GLY A 78 12.83 -5.92 -9.65
N VAL A 79 11.65 -6.55 -9.66
CA VAL A 79 10.77 -6.62 -10.82
C VAL A 79 9.29 -6.65 -10.38
N ALA A 80 8.38 -6.21 -11.25
CA ALA A 80 6.94 -6.47 -11.11
C ALA A 80 6.63 -7.94 -11.39
N ASN A 81 5.36 -8.36 -11.37
CA ASN A 81 5.04 -9.75 -11.68
C ASN A 81 5.25 -10.00 -13.18
N PRO A 82 6.20 -10.86 -13.58
CA PRO A 82 6.55 -11.04 -14.98
C PRO A 82 5.66 -12.10 -15.65
N THR A 83 5.66 -12.14 -16.98
CA THR A 83 5.26 -13.33 -17.75
C THR A 83 6.34 -14.40 -17.68
N VAL A 84 6.03 -15.64 -18.10
CA VAL A 84 7.04 -16.72 -18.14
C VAL A 84 8.21 -16.35 -19.06
N ASP A 85 7.93 -15.75 -20.22
CA ASP A 85 8.99 -15.25 -21.11
C ASP A 85 9.76 -14.09 -20.50
N GLY A 86 9.09 -13.23 -19.72
CA GLY A 86 9.75 -12.19 -18.94
C GLY A 86 10.71 -12.75 -17.88
N ILE A 87 10.35 -13.88 -17.23
CA ILE A 87 11.27 -14.57 -16.31
C ILE A 87 12.50 -15.05 -17.07
N ARG A 88 12.34 -15.67 -18.25
CA ARG A 88 13.46 -16.12 -19.09
C ARG A 88 14.34 -14.95 -19.53
N ALA A 89 13.75 -13.84 -19.95
CA ALA A 89 14.46 -12.64 -20.34
C ALA A 89 15.27 -12.04 -19.16
N VAL A 90 14.70 -12.03 -17.95
CA VAL A 90 15.42 -11.62 -16.74
C VAL A 90 16.59 -12.56 -16.43
N ILE A 91 16.39 -13.88 -16.51
CA ILE A 91 17.46 -14.88 -16.31
C ILE A 91 18.61 -14.62 -17.29
N GLN A 92 18.29 -14.45 -18.57
CA GLN A 92 19.28 -14.14 -19.61
C GLN A 92 20.01 -12.83 -19.30
N ARG A 93 19.27 -11.77 -18.97
CA ARG A 93 19.86 -10.44 -18.70
C ARG A 93 20.81 -10.44 -17.50
N VAL A 94 20.44 -11.16 -16.44
CA VAL A 94 21.28 -11.33 -15.24
C VAL A 94 22.53 -12.16 -15.57
N SER A 95 22.36 -13.24 -16.36
CA SER A 95 23.45 -14.15 -16.72
C SER A 95 24.47 -13.52 -17.68
N THR A 96 24.01 -12.81 -18.72
CA THR A 96 24.90 -12.17 -19.71
C THR A 96 25.80 -11.11 -19.07
N SER A 97 25.30 -10.39 -18.05
CA SER A 97 26.06 -9.29 -17.44
C SER A 97 27.21 -9.75 -16.54
N LYS A 98 27.13 -10.95 -15.94
CA LYS A 98 28.02 -11.38 -14.85
C LYS A 98 28.36 -12.88 -14.88
N GLY A 99 28.18 -13.54 -16.03
CA GLY A 99 28.38 -14.99 -16.20
C GLY A 99 27.18 -15.82 -15.74
N ASN A 100 27.23 -17.13 -16.02
CA ASN A 100 26.17 -18.08 -15.64
C ASN A 100 26.15 -18.30 -14.11
N ARG A 101 25.48 -17.38 -13.40
CA ARG A 101 25.42 -17.36 -11.94
C ARG A 101 24.08 -17.90 -11.42
N PRO A 102 24.04 -18.55 -10.25
CA PRO A 102 22.78 -18.96 -9.63
C PRO A 102 21.85 -17.77 -9.36
N ILE A 103 20.56 -17.93 -9.62
CA ILE A 103 19.51 -16.96 -9.37
C ILE A 103 18.58 -17.51 -8.30
N LEU A 104 18.39 -16.74 -7.22
CA LEU A 104 17.39 -17.03 -6.21
C LEU A 104 16.24 -16.02 -6.34
N TRP A 105 15.11 -16.50 -6.85
CA TRP A 105 13.92 -15.71 -7.12
C TRP A 105 12.95 -15.73 -5.96
N HIS A 106 12.68 -14.56 -5.38
CA HIS A 106 11.79 -14.35 -4.26
C HIS A 106 10.48 -13.74 -4.73
N ASN A 107 9.40 -14.52 -4.69
CA ASN A 107 8.06 -14.01 -4.91
C ASN A 107 7.44 -13.58 -3.58
N MET A 108 7.13 -12.30 -3.47
CA MET A 108 6.66 -11.66 -2.23
C MET A 108 5.14 -11.54 -2.13
N ARG A 109 4.39 -12.20 -3.03
CA ARG A 109 2.93 -12.08 -3.12
C ARG A 109 2.20 -12.94 -2.10
N GLU A 110 1.23 -12.35 -1.43
CA GLU A 110 0.28 -13.06 -0.56
C GLU A 110 -0.99 -13.46 -1.31
N GLU A 111 -1.24 -12.82 -2.45
CA GLU A 111 -2.36 -13.10 -3.32
C GLU A 111 -2.10 -14.38 -4.14
N PRO A 112 -3.08 -15.28 -4.32
CA PRO A 112 -2.97 -16.40 -5.23
C PRO A 112 -2.83 -15.91 -6.68
N VAL A 113 -1.79 -16.39 -7.36
CA VAL A 113 -1.51 -16.11 -8.76
C VAL A 113 -1.56 -17.42 -9.56
N ILE A 114 -2.03 -17.35 -10.79
CA ILE A 114 -1.98 -18.44 -11.76
C ILE A 114 -1.43 -17.91 -13.09
N TYR A 115 -0.70 -18.73 -13.83
CA TYR A 115 -0.27 -18.42 -15.19
C TYR A 115 -1.18 -19.15 -16.18
N ILE A 116 -1.72 -18.42 -17.14
CA ILE A 116 -2.47 -18.96 -18.28
C ILE A 116 -1.72 -18.56 -19.55
N HIS A 117 -1.28 -19.53 -20.34
CA HIS A 117 -0.42 -19.31 -21.53
C HIS A 117 0.79 -18.43 -21.24
N GLY A 118 1.42 -18.66 -20.09
CA GLY A 118 2.59 -17.91 -19.64
C GLY A 118 2.30 -16.48 -19.16
N LYS A 119 1.05 -16.01 -19.16
CA LYS A 119 0.65 -14.69 -18.63
C LYS A 119 0.07 -14.80 -17.22
N PRO A 120 0.42 -13.92 -16.27
CA PRO A 120 -0.05 -14.03 -14.89
C PRO A 120 -1.45 -13.42 -14.71
N PHE A 121 -2.29 -14.14 -13.96
CA PHE A 121 -3.62 -13.73 -13.50
C PHE A 121 -3.69 -13.84 -11.97
N VAL A 122 -4.46 -12.96 -11.35
CA VAL A 122 -4.65 -12.88 -9.90
C VAL A 122 -6.13 -13.05 -9.54
N LEU A 123 -6.40 -13.74 -8.44
CA LEU A 123 -7.74 -13.88 -7.89
C LEU A 123 -8.23 -12.55 -7.29
N ARG A 124 -9.43 -12.13 -7.65
CA ARG A 124 -10.09 -10.89 -7.18
C ARG A 124 -11.53 -11.15 -6.78
N GLU A 125 -12.11 -10.24 -6.00
CA GLU A 125 -13.57 -10.17 -5.82
C GLU A 125 -14.25 -9.58 -7.06
N VAL A 126 -15.40 -10.13 -7.46
CA VAL A 126 -16.25 -9.59 -8.52
C VAL A 126 -16.60 -8.12 -8.27
N GLU A 127 -17.01 -7.78 -7.05
CA GLU A 127 -17.43 -6.41 -6.69
C GLU A 127 -16.24 -5.43 -6.58
N ARG A 128 -15.00 -5.92 -6.51
CA ARG A 128 -13.80 -5.11 -6.24
C ARG A 128 -12.59 -5.60 -7.05
N PRO A 129 -12.67 -5.63 -8.39
CA PRO A 129 -11.63 -6.22 -9.24
C PRO A 129 -10.28 -5.48 -9.15
N TYR A 130 -10.30 -4.20 -8.77
CA TYR A 130 -9.11 -3.37 -8.59
C TYR A 130 -8.44 -3.51 -7.21
N LYS A 131 -9.01 -4.28 -6.27
CA LYS A 131 -8.51 -4.35 -4.88
C LYS A 131 -7.97 -5.73 -4.52
N ASN A 132 -6.97 -5.73 -3.64
CA ASN A 132 -6.50 -6.93 -2.97
C ASN A 132 -7.59 -7.47 -2.03
N MET A 133 -7.84 -8.78 -2.12
CA MET A 133 -8.73 -9.52 -1.22
C MET A 133 -8.13 -9.50 0.18
N LEU A 134 -8.92 -9.09 1.17
CA LEU A 134 -8.43 -8.87 2.53
C LEU A 134 -8.39 -10.16 3.34
N GLU A 135 -9.13 -11.18 2.92
CA GLU A 135 -9.30 -12.50 3.55
C GLU A 135 -7.97 -13.26 3.69
N TYR A 136 -7.00 -12.94 2.82
CA TYR A 136 -5.69 -13.59 2.77
C TYR A 136 -4.60 -12.81 3.49
N THR A 137 -4.95 -11.71 4.16
CA THR A 137 -4.00 -10.86 4.90
C THR A 137 -3.14 -11.70 5.85
N GLY A 138 -1.84 -11.77 5.57
CA GLY A 138 -0.88 -12.45 6.43
C GLY A 138 -0.93 -13.98 6.35
N ILE A 139 -1.40 -14.53 5.23
CA ILE A 139 -1.29 -15.94 4.86
C ILE A 139 0.17 -16.43 4.88
N GLY A 140 0.37 -17.70 5.23
CA GLY A 140 1.69 -18.35 5.17
C GLY A 140 1.94 -19.01 3.82
N ARG A 141 3.22 -19.29 3.51
CA ARG A 141 3.68 -19.90 2.26
C ARG A 141 2.85 -21.12 1.85
N ASP A 142 2.81 -22.15 2.69
CA ASP A 142 2.18 -23.41 2.32
C ASP A 142 0.68 -23.26 2.04
N ARG A 143 0.03 -22.29 2.69
CA ARG A 143 -1.39 -22.03 2.49
C ARG A 143 -1.65 -21.33 1.16
N VAL A 144 -0.83 -20.33 0.77
CA VAL A 144 -1.00 -19.66 -0.52
C VAL A 144 -0.65 -20.60 -1.68
N GLU A 145 0.41 -21.40 -1.58
CA GLU A 145 0.78 -22.36 -2.63
C GLU A 145 -0.30 -23.46 -2.78
N ARG A 146 -0.90 -23.95 -1.68
CA ARG A 146 -2.05 -24.87 -1.76
C ARG A 146 -3.29 -24.22 -2.38
N MET A 147 -3.53 -22.95 -2.11
CA MET A 147 -4.63 -22.23 -2.75
C MET A 147 -4.39 -22.07 -4.25
N GLU A 148 -3.16 -21.81 -4.68
CA GLU A 148 -2.80 -21.73 -6.10
C GLU A 148 -3.00 -23.08 -6.80
N ALA A 149 -2.62 -24.20 -6.15
CA ALA A 149 -2.86 -25.54 -6.67
C ALA A 149 -4.37 -25.84 -6.83
N ARG A 150 -5.18 -25.52 -5.81
CA ARG A 150 -6.64 -25.65 -5.88
C ARG A 150 -7.28 -24.72 -6.91
N LEU A 151 -6.74 -23.50 -7.06
CA LEU A 151 -7.18 -22.56 -8.08
C LEU A 151 -6.99 -23.14 -9.48
N LYS A 152 -5.84 -23.79 -9.74
CA LYS A 152 -5.61 -24.52 -10.99
C LYS A 152 -6.66 -25.61 -11.21
N GLU A 153 -6.94 -26.44 -10.20
CA GLU A 153 -7.96 -27.49 -10.28
C GLU A 153 -9.35 -26.93 -10.57
N ASP A 154 -9.73 -25.83 -9.91
CA ASP A 154 -11.02 -25.17 -10.13
C ASP A 154 -11.14 -24.59 -11.55
N ILE A 155 -10.05 -24.00 -12.08
CA ILE A 155 -10.00 -23.48 -13.46
C ILE A 155 -10.22 -24.61 -14.47
N LEU A 156 -9.51 -25.73 -14.32
CA LEU A 156 -9.63 -26.85 -15.24
C LEU A 156 -11.02 -27.47 -15.19
N ARG A 157 -11.60 -27.64 -13.99
CA ARG A 157 -12.97 -28.14 -13.81
C ARG A 157 -14.03 -27.18 -14.37
N GLU A 158 -13.82 -25.87 -14.25
CA GLU A 158 -14.71 -24.89 -14.87
C GLU A 158 -14.60 -24.93 -16.39
N ALA A 159 -13.39 -25.05 -16.93
CA ALA A 159 -13.16 -25.10 -18.36
C ALA A 159 -13.82 -26.31 -19.03
N GLU A 160 -13.87 -27.47 -18.37
CA GLU A 160 -14.62 -28.65 -18.86
C GLU A 160 -16.11 -28.35 -19.14
N ARG A 161 -16.71 -27.37 -18.43
CA ARG A 161 -18.11 -26.98 -18.63
C ARG A 161 -18.32 -26.00 -19.79
N TYR A 162 -17.25 -25.37 -20.26
CA TYR A 162 -17.27 -24.32 -21.29
C TYR A 162 -16.37 -24.68 -22.47
N ASP A 163 -16.31 -25.97 -22.83
CA ASP A 163 -15.54 -26.50 -23.96
C ASP A 163 -14.06 -26.10 -23.93
N GLY A 164 -13.43 -26.28 -22.77
CA GLY A 164 -12.02 -25.99 -22.56
C GLY A 164 -11.69 -24.51 -22.47
N ALA A 165 -12.63 -23.63 -22.09
CA ALA A 165 -12.38 -22.20 -21.92
C ALA A 165 -12.71 -21.68 -20.52
N ILE A 166 -11.98 -20.67 -20.07
CA ILE A 166 -12.19 -19.97 -18.80
C ILE A 166 -12.41 -18.48 -19.05
N MET A 167 -13.39 -17.88 -18.37
CA MET A 167 -13.60 -16.43 -18.45
C MET A 167 -12.66 -15.70 -17.48
N VAL A 168 -11.92 -14.74 -18.00
CA VAL A 168 -10.97 -13.87 -17.29
C VAL A 168 -11.30 -12.40 -17.55
N ILE A 169 -10.72 -11.51 -16.74
CA ILE A 169 -10.80 -10.07 -16.90
C ILE A 169 -9.44 -9.54 -17.35
N HIS A 170 -9.38 -8.87 -18.49
CA HIS A 170 -8.20 -8.13 -18.93
C HIS A 170 -8.28 -6.66 -18.55
N GLU A 171 -7.16 -5.94 -18.66
CA GLU A 171 -7.08 -4.50 -18.41
C GLU A 171 -6.39 -3.83 -19.61
N THR A 172 -7.00 -2.77 -20.13
CA THR A 172 -6.45 -1.95 -21.23
C THR A 172 -5.37 -0.99 -20.72
N ASP A 173 -4.65 -0.35 -21.64
CA ASP A 173 -3.65 0.67 -21.30
C ASP A 173 -4.22 1.85 -20.48
N ASN A 174 -5.52 2.13 -20.66
CA ASN A 174 -6.23 3.20 -19.97
C ASN A 174 -6.77 2.77 -18.59
N GLY A 175 -6.52 1.53 -18.16
CA GLY A 175 -6.99 0.98 -16.90
C GLY A 175 -8.44 0.49 -16.92
N GLU A 176 -9.08 0.43 -18.09
CA GLU A 176 -10.42 -0.13 -18.23
C GLU A 176 -10.35 -1.65 -18.28
N ILE A 177 -11.32 -2.32 -17.63
CA ILE A 177 -11.37 -3.79 -17.60
C ILE A 177 -12.43 -4.34 -18.56
N PHE A 178 -12.16 -5.51 -19.13
CA PHE A 178 -13.10 -6.21 -20.01
C PHE A 178 -13.00 -7.72 -19.85
N ASP A 179 -14.11 -8.42 -20.06
CA ASP A 179 -14.20 -9.87 -19.94
C ASP A 179 -13.74 -10.54 -21.24
N ALA A 180 -13.03 -11.66 -21.12
CA ALA A 180 -12.59 -12.47 -22.25
C ALA A 180 -12.60 -13.95 -21.91
N TRP A 181 -12.89 -14.79 -22.91
CA TRP A 181 -12.73 -16.24 -22.82
C TRP A 181 -11.34 -16.65 -23.31
N GLU A 182 -10.62 -17.38 -22.46
CA GLU A 182 -9.30 -17.94 -22.77
C GLU A 182 -9.42 -19.47 -22.85
N ASN A 183 -8.97 -20.07 -23.95
CA ASN A 183 -8.90 -21.52 -24.05
C ASN A 183 -7.81 -22.04 -23.11
N VAL A 184 -8.08 -23.09 -22.33
CA VAL A 184 -7.15 -23.63 -21.35
C VAL A 184 -7.15 -25.15 -21.36
N ASN A 185 -5.97 -25.71 -21.08
CA ASN A 185 -5.76 -27.12 -20.80
C ASN A 185 -4.74 -27.24 -19.64
N ASN A 186 -4.38 -28.47 -19.26
CA ASN A 186 -3.49 -28.69 -18.13
C ASN A 186 -2.07 -28.10 -18.33
N GLU A 187 -1.60 -27.96 -19.57
CA GLU A 187 -0.29 -27.40 -19.90
C GLU A 187 -0.31 -25.86 -19.91
N ALA A 188 -1.45 -25.27 -20.31
CA ALA A 188 -1.64 -23.83 -20.36
C ALA A 188 -1.74 -23.20 -18.96
N VAL A 189 -2.21 -23.94 -17.96
CA VAL A 189 -2.49 -23.43 -16.60
C VAL A 189 -1.41 -23.91 -15.62
N LEU A 190 -0.59 -22.99 -15.13
CA LEU A 190 0.51 -23.29 -14.21
C LEU A 190 0.46 -22.40 -12.97
N THR A 191 0.68 -22.99 -11.80
CA THR A 191 0.98 -22.25 -10.57
C THR A 191 2.37 -21.62 -10.65
N PRO A 192 2.65 -20.55 -9.89
CA PRO A 192 4.00 -20.00 -9.80
C PRO A 192 5.04 -21.08 -9.45
N LEU A 193 4.75 -21.96 -8.50
CA LEU A 193 5.66 -23.04 -8.13
C LEU A 193 5.95 -23.99 -9.30
N GLU A 194 4.94 -24.36 -10.09
CA GLU A 194 5.13 -25.18 -11.30
C GLU A 194 5.95 -24.46 -12.35
N VAL A 195 5.68 -23.18 -12.63
CA VAL A 195 6.47 -22.36 -13.59
C VAL A 195 7.95 -22.41 -13.26
N TYR A 196 8.34 -22.11 -12.02
CA TYR A 196 9.76 -22.11 -11.65
C TYR A 196 10.36 -23.51 -11.60
N LYS A 197 9.58 -24.56 -11.28
CA LYS A 197 10.05 -25.95 -11.38
C LYS A 197 10.32 -26.35 -12.82
N CYS A 198 9.46 -25.97 -13.76
CA CYS A 198 9.68 -26.19 -15.19
C CYS A 198 10.97 -25.51 -15.65
N LEU A 199 11.16 -24.22 -15.32
CA LEU A 199 12.37 -23.48 -15.66
C LEU A 199 13.65 -24.09 -15.06
N ASP A 200 13.62 -24.57 -13.82
CA ASP A 200 14.73 -25.30 -13.19
C ASP A 200 15.01 -26.64 -13.90
N SER A 201 13.96 -27.37 -14.30
CA SER A 201 14.09 -28.63 -15.06
C SER A 201 14.59 -28.45 -16.49
N GLU A 202 14.37 -27.28 -17.09
CA GLU A 202 14.95 -26.85 -18.37
C GLU A 202 16.47 -26.57 -18.24
N GLY A 203 17.04 -26.65 -17.04
CA GLY A 203 18.46 -26.41 -16.77
C GLY A 203 18.83 -24.93 -16.58
N LEU A 204 17.84 -24.05 -16.43
CA LEU A 204 18.10 -22.65 -16.11
C LEU A 204 18.57 -22.52 -14.65
N PRO A 205 19.50 -21.61 -14.34
CA PRO A 205 20.13 -21.52 -13.02
C PRO A 205 19.23 -20.81 -11.99
N ILE A 206 17.96 -21.23 -11.85
CA ILE A 206 16.96 -20.53 -11.05
C ILE A 206 16.39 -21.41 -9.93
N LYS A 207 16.35 -20.86 -8.72
CA LYS A 207 15.63 -21.42 -7.57
C LYS A 207 14.54 -20.47 -7.11
N TYR A 208 13.40 -21.03 -6.70
CA TYR A 208 12.22 -20.28 -6.30
C TYR A 208 11.99 -20.30 -4.79
N ALA A 209 11.66 -19.14 -4.24
CA ALA A 209 11.25 -18.96 -2.86
C ALA A 209 10.01 -18.07 -2.77
N ARG A 210 8.95 -18.56 -2.11
CA ARG A 210 7.73 -17.80 -1.81
C ARG A 210 7.78 -17.22 -0.40
N VAL A 211 7.68 -15.90 -0.28
CA VAL A 211 7.67 -15.15 0.99
C VAL A 211 6.48 -14.19 1.00
N PRO A 212 5.26 -14.67 1.32
CA PRO A 212 4.04 -13.85 1.19
C PRO A 212 4.02 -12.70 2.19
N ILE A 213 4.20 -11.47 1.70
CA ILE A 213 4.16 -10.25 2.52
C ILE A 213 2.87 -9.51 2.26
N THR A 214 2.24 -9.04 3.34
CA THR A 214 1.02 -8.26 3.24
C THR A 214 1.21 -6.93 2.53
N ASP A 215 0.35 -6.69 1.53
CA ASP A 215 0.45 -5.48 0.73
C ASP A 215 0.21 -4.22 1.57
N GLY A 216 1.00 -3.17 1.29
CA GLY A 216 0.96 -1.91 2.04
C GLY A 216 1.50 -1.96 3.48
N LYS A 217 1.71 -3.14 4.10
CA LYS A 217 2.18 -3.27 5.49
C LYS A 217 3.68 -3.46 5.61
N ALA A 218 4.20 -3.34 6.83
CA ALA A 218 5.57 -3.73 7.16
C ALA A 218 5.69 -5.27 7.28
N PRO A 219 6.78 -5.91 6.81
CA PRO A 219 6.98 -7.35 6.95
C PRO A 219 6.88 -7.82 8.43
N LYS A 220 6.39 -9.03 8.65
CA LYS A 220 6.45 -9.70 9.95
C LYS A 220 7.88 -10.10 10.24
N SER A 221 8.23 -10.28 11.52
CA SER A 221 9.59 -10.71 11.88
C SER A 221 9.96 -12.07 11.28
N SER A 222 9.00 -12.98 11.11
CA SER A 222 9.19 -14.26 10.40
C SER A 222 9.54 -14.09 8.91
N ASP A 223 9.07 -13.02 8.29
CA ASP A 223 9.33 -12.75 6.87
C ASP A 223 10.79 -12.32 6.71
N PHE A 224 11.30 -11.48 7.63
CA PHE A 224 12.73 -11.16 7.72
C PHE A 224 13.58 -12.42 7.94
N ASP A 225 13.17 -13.30 8.86
CA ASP A 225 13.89 -14.57 9.12
C ASP A 225 13.96 -15.44 7.87
N THR A 226 12.85 -15.55 7.14
CA THR A 226 12.78 -16.36 5.92
C THR A 226 13.70 -15.81 4.84
N VAL A 227 13.69 -14.49 4.61
CA VAL A 227 14.59 -13.86 3.63
C VAL A 227 16.06 -13.98 4.09
N ALA A 228 16.33 -13.76 5.38
CA ALA A 228 17.68 -13.87 5.93
C ALA A 228 18.25 -15.29 5.77
N PHE A 229 17.46 -16.31 6.08
CA PHE A 229 17.83 -17.71 5.88
C PHE A 229 18.10 -18.02 4.40
N ASN A 230 17.18 -17.65 3.51
CA ASN A 230 17.32 -17.86 2.07
C ASN A 230 18.59 -17.22 1.50
N VAL A 231 18.87 -15.97 1.89
CA VAL A 231 20.04 -15.22 1.40
C VAL A 231 21.35 -15.74 2.01
N ALA A 232 21.36 -16.12 3.29
CA ALA A 232 22.53 -16.69 3.94
C ALA A 232 22.87 -18.10 3.41
N ALA A 233 21.85 -18.88 3.03
CA ALA A 233 22.03 -20.20 2.43
C ALA A 233 22.38 -20.14 0.92
N ALA A 234 22.10 -19.02 0.25
CA ALA A 234 22.44 -18.83 -1.15
C ALA A 234 23.95 -18.65 -1.36
N CYS A 235 24.45 -19.04 -2.54
CA CYS A 235 25.84 -18.81 -2.89
C CYS A 235 26.20 -17.31 -2.83
N LYS A 236 27.47 -17.01 -2.52
CA LYS A 236 27.97 -15.62 -2.41
C LYS A 236 27.80 -14.85 -3.72
N ASP A 237 27.96 -15.54 -4.84
CA ASP A 237 27.76 -15.03 -6.20
C ASP A 237 26.32 -15.21 -6.70
N ALA A 238 25.34 -15.59 -5.87
CA ALA A 238 23.97 -15.70 -6.35
C ALA A 238 23.34 -14.32 -6.62
N ALA A 239 22.64 -14.16 -7.74
CA ALA A 239 21.77 -13.03 -7.99
C ALA A 239 20.45 -13.20 -7.24
N LEU A 240 20.03 -12.16 -6.51
CA LEU A 240 18.80 -12.19 -5.72
C LEU A 240 17.74 -11.35 -6.44
N VAL A 241 16.67 -11.98 -6.91
CA VAL A 241 15.57 -11.30 -7.61
C VAL A 241 14.36 -11.25 -6.70
N PHE A 242 13.71 -10.09 -6.57
CA PHE A 242 12.49 -9.91 -5.77
C PHE A 242 11.35 -9.43 -6.64
N ASN A 243 10.18 -10.07 -6.54
CA ASN A 243 8.99 -9.64 -7.26
C ASN A 243 7.75 -9.55 -6.36
N CYS A 244 6.87 -8.61 -6.72
CA CYS A 244 5.50 -8.48 -6.22
C CYS A 244 4.64 -7.96 -7.37
N GLN A 245 3.36 -7.64 -7.15
CA GLN A 245 2.45 -7.19 -8.21
C GLN A 245 3.07 -6.11 -9.11
N MET A 246 3.32 -4.90 -8.58
CA MET A 246 3.86 -3.76 -9.35
C MET A 246 5.39 -3.60 -9.22
N GLY A 247 6.07 -4.47 -8.49
CA GLY A 247 7.51 -4.33 -8.26
C GLY A 247 7.91 -3.15 -7.35
N ARG A 248 6.96 -2.54 -6.65
CA ARG A 248 7.11 -1.30 -5.86
C ARG A 248 7.29 -1.56 -4.36
N GLY A 249 6.22 -1.59 -3.56
CA GLY A 249 6.32 -1.59 -2.09
C GLY A 249 7.01 -2.82 -1.50
N ARG A 250 6.48 -4.02 -1.79
CA ARG A 250 7.02 -5.30 -1.27
C ARG A 250 8.40 -5.59 -1.86
N THR A 251 8.53 -5.52 -3.18
CA THR A 251 9.81 -5.69 -3.89
C THR A 251 10.90 -4.76 -3.36
N THR A 252 10.68 -3.44 -3.28
CA THR A 252 11.69 -2.52 -2.74
C THR A 252 12.05 -2.85 -1.30
N THR A 253 11.09 -3.29 -0.48
CA THR A 253 11.39 -3.71 0.89
C THR A 253 12.28 -4.96 0.89
N GLY A 254 11.99 -5.94 0.04
CA GLY A 254 12.82 -7.14 -0.15
C GLY A 254 14.23 -6.82 -0.62
N THR A 255 14.38 -5.91 -1.59
CA THR A 255 15.70 -5.49 -2.08
C THR A 255 16.51 -4.76 -1.02
N VAL A 256 15.89 -3.91 -0.18
CA VAL A 256 16.57 -3.26 0.96
C VAL A 256 17.07 -4.31 1.96
N ILE A 257 16.23 -5.27 2.33
CA ILE A 257 16.60 -6.37 3.25
C ILE A 257 17.78 -7.17 2.68
N ALA A 258 17.72 -7.54 1.40
CA ALA A 258 18.77 -8.31 0.73
C ALA A 258 20.09 -7.53 0.63
N CYS A 259 20.05 -6.23 0.37
CA CYS A 259 21.24 -5.39 0.33
C CYS A 259 21.92 -5.33 1.71
N LEU A 260 21.16 -5.13 2.79
CA LEU A 260 21.70 -5.16 4.16
C LEU A 260 22.34 -6.51 4.50
N LEU A 261 21.66 -7.61 4.14
CA LEU A 261 22.20 -8.96 4.30
C LEU A 261 23.49 -9.15 3.51
N ARG A 262 23.56 -8.68 2.26
CA ARG A 262 24.77 -8.76 1.43
C ARG A 262 25.93 -7.95 2.02
N LEU A 263 25.69 -6.75 2.54
CA LEU A 263 26.72 -5.98 3.25
C LEU A 263 27.23 -6.77 4.46
N ARG A 264 26.32 -7.31 5.26
CA ARG A 264 26.66 -8.10 6.45
C ARG A 264 27.48 -9.35 6.09
N ILE A 265 27.01 -10.15 5.14
CA ILE A 265 27.66 -11.41 4.73
C ILE A 265 29.03 -11.14 4.09
N ASN A 266 29.18 -10.06 3.34
CA ASN A 266 30.43 -9.78 2.62
C ASN A 266 31.47 -9.03 3.46
N ASN A 267 31.04 -8.17 4.39
CA ASN A 267 31.91 -7.23 5.10
C ASN A 267 32.01 -7.48 6.61
N GLY A 268 31.20 -8.39 7.18
CA GLY A 268 31.26 -8.72 8.62
C GLY A 268 30.54 -7.70 9.51
N ARG A 269 31.01 -7.53 10.76
CA ARG A 269 30.53 -6.51 11.71
C ARG A 269 31.65 -5.51 12.01
N PRO A 270 31.34 -4.21 12.17
CA PRO A 270 30.03 -3.60 11.93
C PRO A 270 29.66 -3.69 10.45
N ILE A 271 28.35 -3.65 10.13
CA ILE A 271 27.94 -3.52 8.72
C ILE A 271 28.58 -2.25 8.19
N GLY A 272 29.14 -2.29 6.99
CA GLY A 272 29.79 -1.12 6.39
C GLY A 272 29.59 -1.13 4.88
N MET A 273 29.45 0.06 4.30
CA MET A 273 29.47 0.22 2.84
C MET A 273 30.93 0.14 2.36
N PRO A 274 31.22 -0.55 1.25
CA PRO A 274 32.52 -0.43 0.58
C PRO A 274 32.76 1.03 0.18
N ALA A 275 33.96 1.54 0.39
CA ALA A 275 34.33 2.88 -0.09
C ALA A 275 34.20 2.94 -1.63
N ILE A 276 33.45 3.92 -2.14
CA ILE A 276 33.32 4.15 -3.58
C ILE A 276 34.57 4.92 -4.04
N GLN A 277 35.31 4.39 -5.00
CA GLN A 277 36.26 5.17 -5.80
C GLN A 277 35.44 6.07 -6.75
N ASN A 278 35.38 7.37 -6.45
CA ASN A 278 34.66 8.35 -7.26
C ASN A 278 35.46 8.68 -8.53
N ASN A 279 34.97 8.31 -9.69
CA ASN A 279 35.31 8.99 -10.95
C ASN A 279 34.13 9.91 -11.31
N HIS A 280 34.34 11.21 -11.14
CA HIS A 280 33.40 12.28 -11.50
C HIS A 280 33.46 12.58 -13.00
N GLU A 281 32.32 12.71 -13.68
CA GLU A 281 32.17 13.60 -14.84
C GLU A 281 30.83 14.35 -14.74
N ASP A 282 30.93 15.67 -14.73
CA ASP A 282 29.86 16.67 -14.71
C ASP A 282 29.25 16.86 -16.12
N THR A 283 27.93 17.07 -16.21
CA THR A 283 27.34 17.80 -17.36
C THR A 283 26.13 18.64 -16.94
N THR A 284 26.02 19.78 -17.61
CA THR A 284 25.39 21.08 -17.32
C THR A 284 23.87 21.20 -17.43
N ASP A 285 23.34 22.22 -16.75
CA ASP A 285 21.94 22.66 -16.61
C ASP A 285 21.23 23.07 -17.91
N ALA A 286 19.92 22.79 -17.98
CA ALA A 286 18.97 23.44 -18.89
C ALA A 286 17.64 23.72 -18.16
N ASP A 287 17.28 25.00 -18.16
CA ASP A 287 16.20 25.67 -17.44
C ASP A 287 14.87 25.58 -18.21
N TYR A 288 13.75 25.15 -17.61
CA TYR A 288 12.38 25.40 -18.15
C TYR A 288 11.23 25.29 -17.13
N SER A 289 10.49 26.40 -17.10
CA SER A 289 9.15 26.79 -16.60
C SER A 289 8.09 25.74 -16.21
N SER A 290 7.33 26.05 -15.14
CA SER A 290 6.24 25.25 -14.55
C SER A 290 4.83 25.69 -15.01
N GLY A 291 4.01 24.72 -15.42
CA GLY A 291 2.54 24.85 -15.54
C GLY A 291 1.83 23.88 -14.57
N GLU A 292 0.73 24.33 -13.97
CA GLU A 292 -0.11 23.61 -12.99
C GLU A 292 -1.07 22.60 -13.65
N GLU A 293 -1.31 21.43 -13.04
CA GLU A 293 -2.52 20.61 -13.25
C GLU A 293 -2.99 19.80 -12.00
N THR A 294 -4.18 19.21 -12.13
CA THR A 294 -5.22 18.86 -11.16
C THR A 294 -5.26 17.38 -10.71
N MET A 295 -6.02 17.08 -9.63
CA MET A 295 -6.13 15.76 -8.97
C MET A 295 -7.28 14.87 -9.50
N ASP A 296 -7.07 13.54 -9.50
CA ASP A 296 -8.10 12.52 -9.76
C ASP A 296 -8.47 11.66 -8.52
N HIS A 297 -9.72 11.17 -8.50
CA HIS A 297 -10.46 10.55 -7.41
C HIS A 297 -10.23 9.04 -7.26
N ASN A 298 -9.01 8.60 -6.91
CA ASN A 298 -8.84 7.20 -6.48
C ASN A 298 -7.88 6.96 -5.31
N GLY A 299 -7.47 8.02 -4.60
CA GLY A 299 -6.67 7.89 -3.37
C GLY A 299 -5.32 7.19 -3.56
N HIS A 300 -4.91 6.92 -4.80
CA HIS A 300 -3.54 6.66 -5.21
C HIS A 300 -2.99 8.00 -5.69
N LEU A 301 -1.86 8.42 -5.11
CA LEU A 301 -1.07 9.48 -5.73
C LEU A 301 -0.57 8.91 -7.05
N ASN A 302 -1.03 9.47 -8.17
CA ASN A 302 -0.39 9.23 -9.46
C ASN A 302 1.08 9.63 -9.37
N SER A 303 1.91 8.84 -10.03
CA SER A 303 3.34 9.07 -10.17
C SER A 303 3.55 10.24 -11.13
N GLU A 304 3.62 11.46 -10.62
CA GLU A 304 4.34 12.49 -11.34
C GLU A 304 5.82 12.09 -11.46
N SER A 305 6.38 12.41 -12.62
CA SER A 305 7.74 12.14 -13.06
C SER A 305 8.78 12.37 -11.95
N TRP A 306 9.61 11.37 -11.69
CA TRP A 306 10.70 11.47 -10.71
C TRP A 306 11.87 12.22 -11.35
N LYS A 307 12.15 13.44 -10.89
CA LYS A 307 13.45 14.08 -11.05
C LYS A 307 14.20 14.09 -9.71
N PRO A 308 15.51 13.79 -9.68
CA PRO A 308 16.31 13.93 -8.47
C PRO A 308 16.47 15.41 -8.16
N HIS A 309 15.85 15.90 -7.09
CA HIS A 309 16.10 17.26 -6.60
C HIS A 309 17.19 17.25 -5.53
N THR A 310 18.29 17.94 -5.84
CA THR A 310 19.23 18.48 -4.86
C THR A 310 18.48 19.43 -3.92
N LEU A 311 18.77 19.31 -2.63
CA LEU A 311 18.11 20.04 -1.54
C LEU A 311 18.54 21.51 -1.53
N THR A 312 17.80 22.39 -2.19
CA THR A 312 17.92 23.83 -1.96
C THR A 312 16.57 24.53 -2.12
N GLU A 313 15.81 24.65 -1.04
CA GLU A 313 14.80 25.71 -0.89
C GLU A 313 14.50 25.95 0.61
N LEU A 314 14.67 27.21 1.02
CA LEU A 314 14.69 27.71 2.39
C LEU A 314 13.27 27.84 2.97
N HIS A 315 12.84 26.82 3.69
CA HIS A 315 11.86 26.89 4.79
C HIS A 315 12.23 25.77 5.79
N PRO A 316 11.90 25.84 7.10
CA PRO A 316 12.14 24.73 8.02
C PRO A 316 11.23 23.56 7.64
N ARG A 317 11.65 22.79 6.64
CA ARG A 317 10.93 21.64 6.11
C ARG A 317 11.06 20.54 7.15
N PHE A 318 9.93 20.07 7.68
CA PHE A 318 9.88 18.91 8.56
C PHE A 318 10.71 17.77 7.95
N ASP A 319 11.81 17.43 8.61
CA ASP A 319 12.75 16.41 8.17
C ASP A 319 12.44 15.07 8.86
N ILE A 320 12.87 13.97 8.25
CA ILE A 320 12.65 12.66 8.85
C ILE A 320 13.32 12.55 10.23
N ASN A 321 14.40 13.30 10.47
CA ASN A 321 15.08 13.36 11.75
C ASN A 321 14.30 14.12 12.84
N ASP A 322 13.22 14.84 12.51
CA ASP A 322 12.34 15.48 13.48
C ASP A 322 11.40 14.49 14.17
N ILE A 323 11.25 13.29 13.60
CA ILE A 323 10.47 12.22 14.23
C ILE A 323 11.27 11.67 15.41
N LEU A 324 10.96 12.15 16.62
CA LEU A 324 11.63 11.78 17.88
C LEU A 324 11.70 10.27 18.14
N LEU A 325 10.72 9.50 17.63
CA LEU A 325 10.72 8.04 17.71
C LEU A 325 11.98 7.43 17.07
N LEU A 326 12.42 7.98 15.94
CA LEU A 326 13.58 7.50 15.20
C LEU A 326 14.89 7.79 15.94
N ARG A 327 14.97 8.89 16.70
CA ARG A 327 16.11 9.17 17.59
C ARG A 327 16.13 8.23 18.80
N LYS A 328 14.95 7.81 19.29
CA LYS A 328 14.85 6.91 20.44
C LYS A 328 15.32 5.50 20.08
N ILE A 329 14.89 4.96 18.93
CA ILE A 329 15.28 3.61 18.53
C ILE A 329 16.79 3.49 18.28
N THR A 330 17.43 4.49 17.68
CA THR A 330 18.88 4.45 17.44
C THR A 330 19.69 4.46 18.73
N ARG A 331 19.17 5.04 19.82
CA ARG A 331 19.82 5.03 21.14
C ARG A 331 19.69 3.69 21.88
N LEU A 332 18.91 2.74 21.37
CA LEU A 332 18.77 1.41 21.95
C LEU A 332 19.90 0.45 21.54
N PHE A 333 20.75 0.85 20.61
CA PHE A 333 21.80 0.01 20.05
C PHE A 333 23.13 0.74 20.10
N ASP A 334 24.21 0.03 20.45
CA ASP A 334 25.55 0.62 20.58
C ASP A 334 26.02 1.29 19.28
N ASN A 335 25.70 0.69 18.12
CA ASN A 335 26.00 1.21 16.77
C ASN A 335 24.74 1.72 16.05
N GLY A 336 23.75 2.22 16.79
CA GLY A 336 22.43 2.50 16.22
C GLY A 336 22.38 3.67 15.25
N ILE A 337 23.29 4.64 15.35
CA ILE A 337 23.39 5.76 14.40
C ILE A 337 23.96 5.26 13.07
N GLU A 338 25.05 4.52 13.12
CA GLU A 338 25.77 3.95 11.98
C GLU A 338 24.86 2.95 11.24
N CYS A 339 24.19 2.05 11.97
CA CYS A 339 23.25 1.10 11.38
C CYS A 339 22.09 1.79 10.66
N ARG A 340 21.63 2.94 11.17
CA ARG A 340 20.59 3.75 10.50
C ARG A 340 21.13 4.48 9.28
N GLN A 341 22.35 5.03 9.33
CA GLN A 341 22.98 5.69 8.18
C GLN A 341 23.15 4.72 7.01
N ILE A 342 23.65 3.51 7.28
CA ILE A 342 23.79 2.45 6.27
C ILE A 342 22.44 2.07 5.68
N LEU A 343 21.42 1.91 6.53
CA LEU A 343 20.06 1.65 6.07
C LEU A 343 19.55 2.76 5.14
N ASP A 344 19.76 4.02 5.50
CA ASP A 344 19.33 5.17 4.69
C ASP A 344 20.00 5.16 3.32
N THR A 345 21.31 4.91 3.26
CA THR A 345 22.06 4.75 2.00
C THR A 345 21.52 3.59 1.15
N VAL A 346 21.19 2.45 1.77
CA VAL A 346 20.61 1.30 1.06
C VAL A 346 19.19 1.63 0.55
N ILE A 347 18.37 2.33 1.34
CA ILE A 347 17.05 2.79 0.91
C ILE A 347 17.18 3.71 -0.31
N ASP A 348 18.16 4.60 -0.32
CA ASP A 348 18.39 5.53 -1.43
C ASP A 348 18.83 4.78 -2.70
N LYS A 349 19.70 3.77 -2.59
CA LYS A 349 20.05 2.89 -3.72
C LYS A 349 18.85 2.09 -4.24
N CYS A 350 17.87 1.76 -3.38
CA CYS A 350 16.65 1.04 -3.76
C CYS A 350 15.49 1.95 -4.20
N SER A 351 15.72 3.26 -4.34
CA SER A 351 14.66 4.26 -4.41
C SER A 351 13.92 4.37 -5.75
N ALA A 352 14.41 3.72 -6.82
CA ALA A 352 13.96 3.95 -8.20
C ALA A 352 12.44 3.89 -8.46
N LEU A 353 11.68 3.12 -7.68
CA LEU A 353 10.21 3.15 -7.72
C LEU A 353 9.55 3.77 -6.49
N GLN A 354 10.26 3.73 -5.37
CA GLN A 354 9.74 4.14 -4.08
C GLN A 354 10.87 4.27 -3.06
N ASN A 355 10.91 5.41 -2.39
CA ASN A 355 11.76 5.61 -1.22
C ASN A 355 10.91 5.61 0.06
N ILE A 356 11.23 4.73 1.01
CA ILE A 356 10.45 4.55 2.25
C ILE A 356 10.46 5.84 3.08
N ARG A 357 11.59 6.54 3.15
CA ARG A 357 11.77 7.78 3.93
C ARG A 357 10.99 8.93 3.31
N GLN A 358 11.08 9.09 1.99
CA GLN A 358 10.31 10.11 1.29
C GLN A 358 8.80 9.85 1.38
N ALA A 359 8.36 8.58 1.34
CA ALA A 359 6.94 8.24 1.51
C ALA A 359 6.41 8.68 2.88
N VAL A 360 7.19 8.50 3.97
CA VAL A 360 6.84 9.04 5.30
C VAL A 360 6.62 10.54 5.22
N LEU A 361 7.56 11.29 4.64
CA LEU A 361 7.49 12.76 4.52
C LEU A 361 6.31 13.24 3.63
N GLN A 362 6.05 12.57 2.52
CA GLN A 362 4.93 12.87 1.63
C GLN A 362 3.58 12.71 2.35
N TYR A 363 3.39 11.62 3.09
CA TYR A 363 2.19 11.45 3.90
C TYR A 363 2.12 12.48 5.03
N THR A 364 3.24 12.83 5.67
CA THR A 364 3.29 13.95 6.63
C THR A 364 2.73 15.23 6.02
N LYS A 365 3.15 15.59 4.79
CA LYS A 365 2.66 16.78 4.08
C LYS A 365 1.13 16.75 3.95
N VAL A 366 0.58 15.65 3.43
CA VAL A 366 -0.87 15.48 3.26
C VAL A 366 -1.64 15.55 4.58
N ILE A 367 -1.11 14.96 5.65
CA ILE A 367 -1.74 14.96 6.98
C ILE A 367 -1.88 16.38 7.56
N ASN A 368 -0.90 17.25 7.29
CA ASN A 368 -0.84 18.61 7.81
C ASN A 368 -1.50 19.67 6.92
N GLN A 369 -1.84 19.33 5.67
CA GLN A 369 -2.60 20.23 4.79
C GLN A 369 -4.02 20.46 5.33
N GLN A 370 -4.34 21.71 5.67
CA GLN A 370 -5.63 22.05 6.28
C GLN A 370 -6.81 21.96 5.31
N ASN A 371 -6.57 22.20 4.02
CA ASN A 371 -7.61 22.19 2.98
C ASN A 371 -7.96 20.78 2.49
N MET A 372 -7.26 19.75 2.95
CA MET A 372 -7.51 18.37 2.53
C MET A 372 -8.72 17.77 3.27
N GLU A 373 -9.54 17.03 2.54
CA GLU A 373 -10.72 16.36 3.07
C GLU A 373 -10.35 15.45 4.27
N PRO A 374 -11.14 15.44 5.36
CA PRO A 374 -10.86 14.59 6.52
C PRO A 374 -10.66 13.11 6.21
N ARG A 375 -11.39 12.58 5.22
CA ARG A 375 -11.24 11.18 4.77
C ARG A 375 -9.87 10.93 4.15
N VAL A 376 -9.41 11.80 3.26
CA VAL A 376 -8.09 11.72 2.62
C VAL A 376 -6.98 11.81 3.67
N ARG A 377 -7.09 12.75 4.61
CA ARG A 377 -6.12 12.89 5.72
C ARG A 377 -6.06 11.64 6.60
N ARG A 378 -7.21 10.98 6.85
CA ARG A 378 -7.26 9.71 7.60
C ARG A 378 -6.58 8.58 6.86
N VAL A 379 -6.81 8.45 5.55
CA VAL A 379 -6.14 7.44 4.71
C VAL A 379 -4.63 7.69 4.66
N ALA A 380 -4.22 8.94 4.48
CA ALA A 380 -2.82 9.36 4.51
C ALA A 380 -2.17 9.06 5.86
N LEU A 381 -2.88 9.29 6.98
CA LEU A 381 -2.40 8.97 8.32
C LEU A 381 -2.13 7.47 8.51
N ASN A 382 -3.06 6.62 8.07
CA ASN A 382 -2.90 5.17 8.14
C ASN A 382 -1.74 4.69 7.27
N ARG A 383 -1.65 5.18 6.02
CA ARG A 383 -0.55 4.81 5.12
C ARG A 383 0.80 5.31 5.62
N GLY A 384 0.88 6.55 6.08
CA GLY A 384 2.09 7.12 6.68
C GLY A 384 2.56 6.29 7.88
N ALA A 385 1.63 5.85 8.73
CA ALA A 385 1.93 4.96 9.86
C ALA A 385 2.54 3.62 9.41
N GLU A 386 2.04 3.01 8.34
CA GLU A 386 2.62 1.76 7.78
C GLU A 386 4.04 1.97 7.24
N TYR A 387 4.32 3.10 6.56
CA TYR A 387 5.70 3.43 6.12
C TYR A 387 6.63 3.68 7.30
N LEU A 388 6.17 4.39 8.33
CA LEU A 388 6.96 4.66 9.53
C LEU A 388 7.24 3.36 10.31
N GLU A 389 6.26 2.46 10.43
CA GLU A 389 6.46 1.14 11.02
C GLU A 389 7.47 0.31 10.22
N ARG A 390 7.38 0.33 8.89
CA ARG A 390 8.32 -0.37 8.01
C ARG A 390 9.74 0.13 8.21
N TYR A 391 9.94 1.45 8.26
CA TYR A 391 11.24 2.03 8.51
C TYR A 391 11.77 1.70 9.91
N LEU A 392 10.93 1.75 10.95
CA LEU A 392 11.29 1.34 12.31
C LEU A 392 11.80 -0.10 12.37
N LYS A 393 11.11 -1.05 11.69
CA LYS A 393 11.53 -2.45 11.63
C LYS A 393 12.85 -2.63 10.87
N LEU A 394 13.06 -1.88 9.80
CA LEU A 394 14.31 -1.92 9.04
C LEU A 394 15.50 -1.39 9.86
N ILE A 395 15.31 -0.37 10.70
CA ILE A 395 16.34 0.10 11.65
C ILE A 395 16.68 -1.02 12.63
N ALA A 396 15.67 -1.65 13.24
CA ALA A 396 15.88 -2.78 14.15
C ALA A 396 16.58 -3.97 13.46
N PHE A 397 16.22 -4.25 12.21
CA PHE A 397 16.84 -5.33 11.43
C PHE A 397 18.30 -5.02 11.08
N SER A 398 18.62 -3.77 10.71
CA SER A 398 20.00 -3.33 10.49
C SER A 398 20.84 -3.50 11.76
N ALA A 399 20.32 -3.10 12.92
CA ALA A 399 20.99 -3.31 14.21
C ALA A 399 21.16 -4.79 14.58
N TYR A 400 20.16 -5.63 14.30
CA TYR A 400 20.25 -7.08 14.47
C TYR A 400 21.40 -7.68 13.64
N LEU A 401 21.48 -7.31 12.36
CA LEU A 401 22.54 -7.77 11.46
C LEU A 401 23.93 -7.29 11.91
N GLY A 402 24.03 -6.14 12.58
CA GLY A 402 25.28 -5.63 13.16
C GLY A 402 25.68 -6.28 14.49
N SER A 403 24.84 -7.16 15.06
CA SER A 403 25.06 -7.81 16.35
C SER A 403 25.51 -9.26 16.22
N GLU A 404 25.99 -9.84 17.32
CA GLU A 404 26.43 -11.24 17.40
C GLU A 404 25.31 -12.25 17.14
N ALA A 405 24.05 -11.82 17.25
CA ALA A 405 22.88 -12.67 17.00
C ALA A 405 22.85 -13.25 15.57
N PHE A 406 23.41 -12.53 14.60
CA PHE A 406 23.48 -12.98 13.21
C PHE A 406 24.79 -13.71 12.87
N ASP A 407 25.78 -13.74 13.77
CA ASP A 407 27.09 -14.38 13.50
C ASP A 407 26.89 -15.83 13.00
N GLY A 408 26.01 -16.60 13.67
CA GLY A 408 25.78 -18.01 13.34
C GLY A 408 25.31 -18.27 11.92
N PHE A 409 24.61 -17.30 11.30
CA PHE A 409 24.18 -17.39 9.90
C PHE A 409 25.32 -17.09 8.91
N CYS A 410 26.36 -16.40 9.35
CA CYS A 410 27.59 -16.14 8.59
C CYS A 410 28.66 -17.24 8.80
N GLY A 411 28.34 -18.33 9.51
CA GLY A 411 29.31 -19.38 9.86
C GLY A 411 30.28 -18.96 10.98
N GLN A 412 29.97 -17.89 11.70
CA GLN A 412 30.74 -17.38 12.83
C GLN A 412 29.92 -17.58 14.12
N GLY A 413 30.52 -17.85 15.28
CA GLY A 413 29.76 -17.97 16.53
C GLY A 413 28.93 -19.26 16.70
N GLU A 414 28.39 -19.43 17.91
CA GLU A 414 27.86 -20.72 18.39
C GLU A 414 26.36 -20.94 18.13
N THR A 415 25.59 -19.86 17.94
CA THR A 415 24.12 -19.94 17.84
C THR A 415 23.56 -19.12 16.69
N LYS A 416 22.50 -19.63 16.06
CA LYS A 416 21.72 -18.96 15.01
C LYS A 416 20.46 -18.33 15.61
N ILE A 417 20.57 -17.10 16.11
CA ILE A 417 19.43 -16.41 16.73
C ILE A 417 18.64 -15.69 15.63
N SER A 418 17.40 -16.11 15.37
CA SER A 418 16.51 -15.43 14.41
C SER A 418 16.21 -13.97 14.80
N PHE A 419 15.90 -13.12 13.81
CA PHE A 419 15.45 -11.75 14.05
C PHE A 419 14.17 -11.71 14.88
N LYS A 420 13.24 -12.64 14.65
CA LYS A 420 12.04 -12.76 15.48
C LYS A 420 12.38 -12.97 16.95
N ASN A 421 13.25 -13.92 17.29
CA ASN A 421 13.62 -14.20 18.67
C ASN A 421 14.43 -13.04 19.27
N TRP A 422 15.35 -12.45 18.50
CA TRP A 422 16.13 -11.29 18.91
C TRP A 422 15.24 -10.07 19.22
N LEU A 423 14.20 -9.85 18.40
CA LEU A 423 13.26 -8.75 18.58
C LEU A 423 12.29 -9.00 19.76
N GLN A 424 11.98 -10.26 20.08
CA GLN A 424 11.15 -10.62 21.23
C GLN A 424 11.83 -10.28 22.57
N GLN A 425 13.16 -10.32 22.62
CA GLN A 425 13.95 -9.91 23.79
C GLN A 425 13.99 -8.38 23.99
N ARG A 426 13.35 -7.60 23.10
CA ARG A 426 13.39 -6.13 23.07
C ARG A 426 11.98 -5.53 23.09
N PRO A 427 11.27 -5.63 24.24
CA PRO A 427 9.88 -5.17 24.36
C PRO A 427 9.68 -3.67 24.11
N GLU A 428 10.71 -2.85 24.29
CA GLU A 428 10.73 -1.42 23.99
C GLU A 428 10.48 -1.14 22.50
N ILE A 429 11.01 -1.97 21.58
CA ILE A 429 10.78 -1.82 20.14
C ILE A 429 9.34 -2.20 19.79
N GLN A 430 8.78 -3.23 20.43
CA GLN A 430 7.36 -3.56 20.27
C GLN A 430 6.48 -2.42 20.76
N THR A 431 6.83 -1.80 21.89
CA THR A 431 6.10 -0.64 22.43
C THR A 431 6.13 0.54 21.47
N MET A 432 7.28 0.81 20.83
CA MET A 432 7.40 1.83 19.78
C MET A 432 6.48 1.52 18.58
N LYS A 433 6.47 0.28 18.10
CA LYS A 433 5.57 -0.18 17.03
C LYS A 433 4.10 0.04 17.39
N TRP A 434 3.69 -0.37 18.59
CA TRP A 434 2.31 -0.17 19.08
C TRP A 434 1.96 1.31 19.18
N SER A 435 2.90 2.17 19.56
CA SER A 435 2.71 3.61 19.62
C SER A 435 2.37 4.21 18.25
N ILE A 436 3.08 3.80 17.19
CA ILE A 436 2.79 4.19 15.79
C ILE A 436 1.35 3.85 15.43
N ARG A 437 0.89 2.63 15.74
CA ARG A 437 -0.46 2.16 15.38
C ARG A 437 -1.57 2.83 16.18
N LEU A 438 -1.37 3.00 17.49
CA LEU A 438 -2.40 3.52 18.39
C LEU A 438 -2.57 5.03 18.27
N ARG A 439 -1.48 5.77 18.02
CA ARG A 439 -1.49 7.25 17.99
C ARG A 439 -0.58 7.80 16.89
N PRO A 440 -0.82 7.44 15.61
CA PRO A 440 0.05 7.82 14.50
C PRO A 440 0.25 9.33 14.38
N GLY A 441 -0.80 10.12 14.64
CA GLY A 441 -0.77 11.59 14.48
C GLY A 441 0.34 12.29 15.28
N ARG A 442 0.79 11.70 16.41
CA ARG A 442 1.88 12.24 17.22
C ARG A 442 3.23 12.28 16.49
N PHE A 443 3.43 11.43 15.49
CA PHE A 443 4.70 11.33 14.76
C PHE A 443 4.70 12.15 13.48
N PHE A 444 3.53 12.59 13.02
CA PHE A 444 3.34 13.35 11.78
C PHE A 444 2.96 14.81 12.04
N THR A 445 2.91 15.27 13.29
CA THR A 445 2.52 16.66 13.57
C THR A 445 3.74 17.55 13.40
N VAL A 446 3.69 18.45 12.42
CA VAL A 446 4.69 19.53 12.29
C VAL A 446 4.35 20.62 13.31
N PRO A 447 5.31 21.05 14.15
CA PRO A 447 5.12 22.23 14.98
C PRO A 447 4.90 23.45 14.07
N ASP A 448 3.70 24.03 14.07
CA ASP A 448 3.47 25.33 13.43
C ASP A 448 3.88 26.41 14.42
N GLU A 449 4.77 27.32 14.03
CA GLU A 449 5.03 28.57 14.77
C GLU A 449 3.77 29.44 14.89
N HIS A 450 2.78 29.24 14.02
CA HIS A 450 1.52 29.98 13.97
C HIS A 450 0.31 29.26 14.61
N LYS A 451 0.48 28.03 15.12
CA LYS A 451 -0.57 27.43 15.94
C LYS A 451 -0.48 28.07 17.32
N ALA A 452 -1.45 28.92 17.66
CA ALA A 452 -1.66 29.38 19.04
C ALA A 452 -1.65 28.16 19.96
N THR A 453 -0.52 27.95 20.64
CA THR A 453 -0.26 26.75 21.43
C THR A 453 -1.09 26.88 22.70
N CYS A 454 -2.23 26.21 22.75
CA CYS A 454 -2.91 26.03 24.03
C CYS A 454 -1.99 25.16 24.89
N GLN A 455 -1.36 25.77 25.90
CA GLN A 455 -0.37 25.08 26.74
C GLN A 455 -0.97 23.77 27.29
N PRO A 456 -0.34 22.60 27.05
CA PRO A 456 -0.87 21.32 27.49
C PRO A 456 -1.06 21.22 29.01
N SER A 457 -0.30 21.98 29.79
CA SER A 457 -0.45 22.12 31.25
C SER A 457 -1.82 22.70 31.62
N ILE A 458 -2.27 23.75 30.93
CA ILE A 458 -3.56 24.40 31.16
C ILE A 458 -4.71 23.42 30.83
N VAL A 459 -4.63 22.72 29.71
CA VAL A 459 -5.66 21.76 29.29
C VAL A 459 -5.74 20.54 30.23
N LYS A 460 -4.61 20.12 30.80
CA LYS A 460 -4.56 19.02 31.79
C LYS A 460 -5.01 19.42 33.19
N ALA A 461 -4.89 20.71 33.55
CA ALA A 461 -5.27 21.25 34.85
C ALA A 461 -6.76 21.66 34.94
N ARG A 462 -7.48 21.72 33.81
CA ARG A 462 -8.91 22.07 33.76
C ARG A 462 -9.78 21.11 34.56
N ASN A 463 -10.65 21.65 35.42
CA ASN A 463 -11.58 20.89 36.26
C ASN A 463 -13.04 21.37 36.15
N GLY A 464 -13.38 22.12 35.08
CA GLY A 464 -14.73 22.61 34.86
C GLY A 464 -15.71 21.51 34.46
N SER A 465 -17.00 21.73 34.72
CA SER A 465 -18.09 20.79 34.39
C SER A 465 -18.30 20.61 32.88
N VAL A 466 -17.96 21.62 32.06
CA VAL A 466 -18.06 21.60 30.59
C VAL A 466 -16.67 21.59 29.93
N LEU A 467 -15.77 22.48 30.38
CA LEU A 467 -14.35 22.48 29.99
C LEU A 467 -13.52 21.67 30.99
N GLY A 468 -13.64 20.35 30.94
CA GLY A 468 -12.87 19.41 31.76
C GLY A 468 -11.44 19.16 31.27
N LYS A 469 -10.74 18.22 31.92
CA LYS A 469 -9.38 17.79 31.56
C LYS A 469 -9.36 17.30 30.10
N GLY A 470 -8.47 17.85 29.29
CA GLY A 470 -8.34 17.46 27.87
C GLY A 470 -9.23 18.25 26.91
N SER A 471 -10.20 19.03 27.41
CA SER A 471 -11.14 19.78 26.58
C SER A 471 -10.52 21.08 26.09
N ILE A 472 -10.72 21.43 24.82
CA ILE A 472 -10.37 22.75 24.24
C ILE A 472 -11.62 23.41 23.66
N LEU A 473 -11.74 24.73 23.84
CA LEU A 473 -12.75 25.53 23.17
C LEU A 473 -12.16 26.00 21.84
N LYS A 474 -12.77 25.61 20.72
CA LYS A 474 -12.35 26.05 19.39
C LYS A 474 -13.27 27.19 18.95
N MET A 475 -12.68 28.31 18.55
CA MET A 475 -13.44 29.42 17.98
C MET A 475 -14.20 28.94 16.73
N TYR A 476 -15.50 29.25 16.67
CA TYR A 476 -16.38 28.83 15.58
C TYR A 476 -16.13 29.60 14.27
N PHE A 477 -15.40 30.71 14.37
CA PHE A 477 -14.97 31.55 13.26
C PHE A 477 -13.51 31.22 12.91
N PHE A 478 -13.20 31.00 11.62
CA PHE A 478 -11.83 30.76 11.15
C PHE A 478 -11.51 31.60 9.91
N PRO A 479 -10.26 32.09 9.76
CA PRO A 479 -9.84 32.85 8.58
C PRO A 479 -10.04 32.02 7.31
N GLY A 480 -10.73 32.56 6.31
CA GLY A 480 -10.99 31.89 5.02
C GLY A 480 -12.42 31.38 4.79
N GLN A 481 -13.36 31.57 5.74
CA GLN A 481 -14.80 31.41 5.46
C GLN A 481 -15.20 32.39 4.33
N ARG A 482 -15.49 31.87 3.13
CA ARG A 482 -15.86 32.67 1.95
C ARG A 482 -17.17 33.43 2.20
N ARG A 483 -17.13 34.74 1.97
CA ARG A 483 -18.29 35.64 2.00
C ARG A 483 -19.10 35.44 0.72
N SER A 484 -20.25 34.77 0.80
CA SER A 484 -21.23 34.80 -0.28
C SER A 484 -22.12 36.05 -0.13
N SER A 485 -22.10 36.92 -1.16
CA SER A 485 -22.95 38.09 -1.43
C SER A 485 -22.94 39.32 -0.47
N SER A 486 -22.29 40.38 -0.96
CA SER A 486 -22.52 41.86 -0.85
C SER A 486 -23.01 42.58 0.42
N MET A 487 -23.11 41.98 1.61
CA MET A 487 -23.29 42.74 2.86
C MET A 487 -22.28 42.32 3.96
N ASN A 488 -21.45 43.26 4.40
CA ASN A 488 -20.50 43.06 5.51
C ASN A 488 -21.14 43.46 6.84
N PHE A 489 -21.51 42.48 7.66
CA PHE A 489 -21.74 42.68 9.10
C PHE A 489 -20.54 42.14 9.88
N ARG A 490 -19.93 42.98 10.74
CA ARG A 490 -18.75 42.61 11.52
C ARG A 490 -19.14 41.50 12.51
N GLY A 491 -18.61 40.29 12.34
CA GLY A 491 -18.85 39.13 13.22
C GLY A 491 -19.84 38.08 12.69
N THR A 492 -20.47 38.30 11.54
CA THR A 492 -21.51 37.39 11.02
C THR A 492 -21.12 36.83 9.63
N PRO A 493 -20.58 35.61 9.53
CA PRO A 493 -20.41 34.94 8.24
C PRO A 493 -21.78 34.47 7.69
N HIS A 494 -21.92 34.41 6.36
CA HIS A 494 -23.10 33.89 5.63
C HIS A 494 -24.41 34.70 5.72
N VAL A 495 -24.35 36.03 5.72
CA VAL A 495 -25.56 36.86 5.56
C VAL A 495 -26.00 36.85 4.09
N ILE A 496 -27.19 36.34 3.82
CA ILE A 496 -27.81 36.33 2.48
C ILE A 496 -28.93 37.37 2.48
N LYS A 497 -28.93 38.29 1.49
CA LYS A 497 -30.04 39.21 1.26
C LYS A 497 -31.19 38.43 0.60
N CYS A 498 -32.28 38.21 1.32
CA CYS A 498 -33.53 37.71 0.75
C CYS A 498 -34.32 38.89 0.18
N SER A 499 -34.44 38.98 -1.15
CA SER A 499 -35.31 39.95 -1.81
C SER A 499 -36.76 39.45 -1.74
N ILE A 500 -37.52 39.91 -0.76
CA ILE A 500 -38.97 39.67 -0.70
C ILE A 500 -39.65 40.89 -1.33
N TRP A 501 -40.29 40.72 -2.49
CA TRP A 501 -41.26 41.67 -3.03
C TRP A 501 -42.65 41.27 -2.56
N THR A 502 -43.34 42.21 -1.89
CA THR A 502 -44.81 42.33 -1.68
C THR A 502 -45.52 41.16 -0.99
N THR A 503 -46.47 41.30 -0.07
CA THR A 503 -47.09 42.38 0.71
C THR A 503 -47.94 41.59 1.71
N ASN A 504 -47.78 41.82 3.00
CA ASN A 504 -48.88 42.22 3.89
C ASN A 504 -48.46 42.12 5.35
N LEU A 505 -48.53 43.31 5.94
CA LEU A 505 -48.46 43.71 7.32
C LEU A 505 -49.29 42.77 8.21
N PHE A 506 -48.71 42.16 9.25
CA PHE A 506 -49.43 41.95 10.50
C PHE A 506 -48.49 42.11 11.70
N VAL A 507 -48.96 42.97 12.60
CA VAL A 507 -48.34 43.48 13.82
C VAL A 507 -48.31 42.37 14.88
N PHE A 508 -47.19 42.24 15.59
CA PHE A 508 -47.09 41.47 16.82
C PHE A 508 -47.46 42.35 18.01
N GLU A 509 -48.39 41.88 18.85
CA GLU A 509 -48.53 42.37 20.22
C GLU A 509 -48.70 41.15 21.16
N GLU A 510 -48.01 41.20 22.30
CA GLU A 510 -47.69 40.06 23.19
C GLU A 510 -48.85 39.61 24.10
N SER A 511 -48.91 38.30 24.41
CA SER A 511 -49.02 37.84 25.82
C SER A 511 -48.98 36.31 25.98
N PRO A 512 -48.71 35.81 27.21
CA PRO A 512 -47.98 34.57 27.45
C PRO A 512 -48.92 33.38 27.69
N VAL A 513 -48.29 32.22 27.87
CA VAL A 513 -48.83 30.92 28.29
C VAL A 513 -49.04 29.93 27.14
N GLY A 514 -48.10 28.98 27.11
CA GLY A 514 -48.22 27.59 26.67
C GLY A 514 -49.29 27.22 25.65
N SER A 515 -48.88 27.01 24.40
CA SER A 515 -49.27 25.88 23.56
C SER A 515 -48.60 26.00 22.18
N GLY A 516 -48.25 24.86 21.58
CA GLY A 516 -47.40 24.80 20.40
C GLY A 516 -48.02 25.44 19.15
N LEU A 517 -47.16 26.07 18.34
CA LEU A 517 -47.48 26.48 16.98
C LEU A 517 -46.95 25.43 15.99
N ARG A 518 -47.89 24.72 15.36
CA ARG A 518 -47.66 23.77 14.27
C ARG A 518 -47.72 24.54 12.96
N LEU A 519 -46.62 24.58 12.21
CA LEU A 519 -46.59 25.09 10.83
C LEU A 519 -46.53 23.89 9.88
N GLU A 520 -47.59 23.66 9.12
CA GLU A 520 -47.60 22.73 8.00
C GLU A 520 -47.38 23.50 6.69
N PHE A 521 -46.41 23.06 5.88
CA PHE A 521 -46.18 23.55 4.53
C PHE A 521 -46.65 22.48 3.53
N PRO A 522 -47.72 22.71 2.75
CA PRO A 522 -48.03 21.87 1.62
C PRO A 522 -47.13 22.30 0.45
N HIS A 523 -46.31 21.36 -0.03
CA HIS A 523 -45.40 21.47 -1.19
C HIS A 523 -44.03 22.12 -0.97
N LEU A 524 -43.15 21.45 -0.20
CA LEU A 524 -41.70 21.44 -0.47
C LEU A 524 -41.03 20.25 0.24
N ASN A 525 -40.64 19.20 -0.49
CA ASN A 525 -39.88 18.07 0.05
C ASN A 525 -38.37 18.36 -0.09
N ILE A 526 -37.75 18.91 0.96
CA ILE A 526 -36.29 18.95 1.10
C ILE A 526 -35.93 18.20 2.39
N LEU A 527 -35.30 17.03 2.24
CA LEU A 527 -34.74 16.24 3.33
C LEU A 527 -33.49 16.93 3.90
N LEU A 528 -33.63 17.60 5.04
CA LEU A 528 -32.51 17.92 5.93
C LEU A 528 -32.41 16.83 7.01
N LYS A 529 -31.52 15.86 6.83
CA LYS A 529 -31.12 14.94 7.90
C LYS A 529 -30.07 15.62 8.78
N ALA A 530 -30.50 16.15 9.91
CA ALA A 530 -29.63 16.50 11.03
C ALA A 530 -29.64 15.36 12.05
N ASP A 531 -28.57 14.57 12.13
CA ASP A 531 -28.38 13.56 13.18
C ASP A 531 -27.78 14.22 14.43
N LEU A 532 -28.64 14.70 15.33
CA LEU A 532 -28.30 15.05 16.72
C LEU A 532 -28.72 13.89 17.62
N LYS A 533 -27.79 12.97 17.95
CA LYS A 533 -28.00 12.00 19.04
C LYS A 533 -27.52 12.58 20.36
N TYR A 534 -28.44 13.18 21.12
CA TYR A 534 -28.31 13.34 22.57
C TYR A 534 -28.84 12.06 23.26
N LYS A 535 -27.97 11.36 24.00
CA LYS A 535 -28.37 10.30 24.93
C LYS A 535 -28.88 10.96 26.21
N LYS A 536 -30.18 10.86 26.49
CA LYS A 536 -30.74 11.00 27.85
C LYS A 536 -30.46 9.71 28.62
N SER A 537 -29.79 9.80 29.76
CA SER A 537 -29.97 8.85 30.86
C SER A 537 -31.05 9.41 31.78
N VAL A 538 -32.08 8.60 32.00
CA VAL A 538 -33.10 8.79 33.06
C VAL A 538 -32.48 8.33 34.38
N THR A 539 -32.92 9.00 35.46
CA THR A 539 -32.72 8.78 36.92
C THR A 539 -32.04 7.49 37.36
#